data_AF-A0AAW5LGS3-F1
#
_entry.id   AF-A0AAW5LGS3-F1
#
_cell.length_a   1.000
_cell.length_b   1.000
_cell.length_c   1.000
_cell.angle_alpha   90.00
_cell.angle_beta   90.00
_cell.angle_gamma   90.00
#
_symmetry.space_group_name_H-M   'P 1'
#
loop_
_entity.id
_entity.type
_entity.pdbx_description
1 polymer ?
#
loop_
_entity_poly.entity_id
_entity_poly.type
_entity_poly.pdbx_seq_one_letter_code
_entity_poly.pdbx_strand_id
1 'polypeptide(L)'
;MLNIFETLKANQLFKILEEERDDAFENEEFFQGVKDLHHLSKNWTLDKKTQFISSVLFSFEGVAGWFHISCDGWDTIFGLAGEEHKRKLEGLKLISKAFSDIDEPVTQRLRYIISEAERIKLRRRHPVYNLDQNPKVIFKDFGFKLLVINHLMYKKKILRPSFNIALFAEEYIDKETGYGINFDWYRASEEAGEYLFNLDIPEYLLSDIRELELDKDAEIYRGVCAPNPFIPIKYRSDGYAPIGNKAAEDLALLPNLEEIHINKEKEFILEEEFPEVFIKALRERNIKVILHANRENKKIL
;
A
#
# COMPACT_ATOMS: atom_id res chain seq x y z
N MET A 1 -0.58 -29.90 -43.15
CA MET A 1 -0.84 -30.87 -42.08
C MET A 1 -0.22 -30.31 -40.81
N LEU A 2 -1.02 -30.07 -39.76
CA LEU A 2 -0.46 -29.74 -38.43
C LEU A 2 0.42 -30.91 -37.98
N ASN A 3 1.62 -30.60 -37.48
CA ASN A 3 2.52 -31.59 -36.92
C ASN A 3 1.88 -32.17 -35.64
N ILE A 4 1.69 -33.49 -35.60
CA ILE A 4 1.04 -34.20 -34.48
C ILE A 4 1.80 -33.94 -33.17
N PHE A 5 3.13 -33.85 -33.22
CA PHE A 5 3.97 -33.56 -32.06
C PHE A 5 3.76 -32.14 -31.51
N GLU A 6 3.59 -31.14 -32.37
CA GLU A 6 3.29 -29.76 -31.94
C GLU A 6 1.89 -29.67 -31.32
N THR A 7 0.93 -30.43 -31.85
CA THR A 7 -0.42 -30.48 -31.30
C THR A 7 -0.46 -31.13 -29.92
N LEU A 8 0.29 -32.23 -29.73
CA LEU A 8 0.42 -32.90 -28.43
C LEU A 8 1.06 -31.97 -27.39
N LYS A 9 2.17 -31.30 -27.74
CA LYS A 9 2.83 -30.33 -26.87
C LYS A 9 1.92 -29.15 -26.52
N ALA A 10 1.17 -28.63 -27.51
CA ALA A 10 0.21 -27.56 -27.28
C ALA A 10 -0.86 -27.95 -26.25
N ASN A 11 -1.45 -29.15 -26.39
CA ASN A 11 -2.48 -29.62 -25.47
C ASN A 11 -1.92 -29.89 -24.06
N GLN A 12 -0.65 -30.31 -23.97
CA GLN A 12 0.05 -30.47 -22.70
C GLN A 12 0.16 -29.14 -21.93
N LEU A 13 0.38 -28.01 -22.61
CA LEU A 13 0.42 -26.70 -21.93
C LEU A 13 -0.93 -26.31 -21.30
N PHE A 14 -2.04 -26.52 -22.01
CA PHE A 14 -3.37 -26.31 -21.44
C PHE A 14 -3.64 -27.21 -20.24
N LYS A 15 -3.22 -28.48 -20.35
CA LYS A 15 -3.39 -29.46 -19.28
C LYS A 15 -2.61 -29.06 -18.02
N ILE A 16 -1.35 -28.66 -18.15
CA ILE A 16 -0.54 -28.23 -17.00
C ILE A 16 -1.15 -26.97 -16.36
N LEU A 17 -1.64 -26.00 -17.14
CA LEU A 17 -2.35 -24.83 -16.59
C LEU A 17 -3.60 -25.21 -15.79
N GLU A 18 -4.35 -26.21 -16.24
CA GLU A 18 -5.55 -26.69 -15.56
C GLU A 18 -5.21 -27.44 -14.26
N GLU A 19 -4.20 -28.32 -14.29
CA GLU A 19 -3.82 -29.18 -13.17
C GLU A 19 -3.03 -28.44 -12.08
N GLU A 20 -2.08 -27.59 -12.47
CA GLU A 20 -1.13 -26.96 -11.56
C GLU A 20 -1.45 -25.48 -11.25
N ARG A 21 -2.32 -24.86 -12.06
CA ARG A 21 -2.80 -23.49 -11.84
C ARG A 21 -1.65 -22.49 -11.63
N ASP A 22 -1.57 -21.88 -10.46
CA ASP A 22 -0.60 -20.82 -10.15
C ASP A 22 0.86 -21.32 -10.19
N ASP A 23 1.06 -22.61 -9.93
CA ASP A 23 2.38 -23.27 -9.90
C ASP A 23 2.86 -23.74 -11.29
N ALA A 24 2.02 -23.65 -12.33
CA ALA A 24 2.36 -24.11 -13.68
C ALA A 24 3.66 -23.48 -14.21
N PHE A 25 3.99 -22.25 -13.81
CA PHE A 25 5.22 -21.58 -14.24
C PHE A 25 6.50 -22.14 -13.60
N GLU A 26 6.38 -22.87 -12.50
CA GLU A 26 7.50 -23.58 -11.87
C GLU A 26 7.74 -24.96 -12.48
N ASN A 27 6.74 -25.51 -13.19
CA ASN A 27 6.90 -26.72 -13.99
C ASN A 27 7.82 -26.48 -15.20
N GLU A 28 8.89 -27.28 -15.27
CA GLU A 28 9.92 -27.14 -16.30
C GLU A 28 9.38 -27.40 -17.70
N GLU A 29 8.50 -28.39 -17.87
CA GLU A 29 7.92 -28.72 -19.16
C GLU A 29 7.04 -27.59 -19.67
N PHE A 30 6.23 -27.00 -18.78
CA PHE A 30 5.40 -25.85 -19.12
C PHE A 30 6.25 -24.64 -19.49
N PHE A 31 7.23 -24.29 -18.65
CA PHE A 31 8.08 -23.13 -18.89
C PHE A 31 8.89 -23.25 -20.19
N GLN A 32 9.41 -24.44 -20.49
CA GLN A 32 10.10 -24.68 -21.75
C GLN A 32 9.14 -24.60 -22.94
N GLY A 33 7.92 -25.12 -22.82
CA GLY A 33 6.91 -24.95 -23.85
C GLY A 33 6.48 -23.50 -24.07
N VAL A 34 6.47 -22.67 -23.00
CA VAL A 34 6.26 -21.22 -23.11
C VAL A 34 7.39 -20.52 -23.86
N LYS A 35 8.66 -20.92 -23.65
CA LYS A 35 9.81 -20.41 -24.44
C LYS A 35 9.65 -20.74 -25.93
N ASP A 36 9.12 -21.92 -26.24
CA ASP A 36 8.91 -22.38 -27.61
C ASP A 36 7.55 -21.96 -28.20
N LEU A 37 6.76 -21.17 -27.46
CA LEU A 37 5.35 -20.88 -27.78
C LEU A 37 5.18 -20.21 -29.14
N HIS A 38 6.09 -19.32 -29.54
CA HIS A 38 6.02 -18.68 -30.85
C HIS A 38 6.03 -19.69 -32.01
N HIS A 39 6.80 -20.79 -31.86
CA HIS A 39 6.81 -21.88 -32.83
C HIS A 39 5.56 -22.75 -32.71
N LEU A 40 5.22 -23.18 -31.48
CA LEU A 40 4.10 -24.09 -31.21
C LEU A 40 2.73 -23.49 -31.60
N SER A 41 2.61 -22.17 -31.55
CA SER A 41 1.37 -21.44 -31.82
C SER A 41 1.24 -20.88 -33.23
N LYS A 42 2.20 -21.16 -34.12
CA LYS A 42 2.23 -20.62 -35.50
C LYS A 42 0.95 -20.87 -36.29
N ASN A 43 0.31 -22.02 -36.07
CA ASN A 43 -0.91 -22.43 -36.75
C ASN A 43 -2.17 -22.35 -35.85
N TRP A 44 -2.07 -21.72 -34.68
CA TRP A 44 -3.24 -21.56 -33.81
C TRP A 44 -4.19 -20.51 -34.38
N THR A 45 -5.49 -20.78 -34.27
CA THR A 45 -6.53 -19.79 -34.53
C THR A 45 -6.49 -18.67 -33.49
N LEU A 46 -7.07 -17.52 -33.80
CA LEU A 46 -7.24 -16.43 -32.84
C LEU A 46 -7.91 -16.94 -31.55
N ASP A 47 -9.00 -17.69 -31.67
CA ASP A 47 -9.73 -18.28 -30.53
C ASP A 47 -8.85 -19.15 -29.64
N LYS A 48 -7.97 -19.97 -30.23
CA LYS A 48 -7.07 -20.83 -29.44
C LYS A 48 -6.01 -20.01 -28.72
N LYS A 49 -5.49 -18.95 -29.36
CA LYS A 49 -4.53 -18.04 -28.74
C LYS A 49 -5.18 -17.25 -27.59
N THR A 50 -6.39 -16.70 -27.79
CA THR A 50 -7.11 -15.98 -26.74
C THR A 50 -7.51 -16.91 -25.59
N GLN A 51 -7.97 -18.13 -25.89
CA GLN A 51 -8.28 -19.15 -24.87
C GLN A 51 -7.04 -19.48 -24.03
N PHE A 52 -5.88 -19.66 -24.64
CA PHE A 52 -4.65 -19.92 -23.89
C PHE A 52 -4.31 -18.79 -22.92
N ILE A 53 -4.38 -17.54 -23.38
CA ILE A 53 -4.12 -16.38 -22.53
C ILE A 53 -5.17 -16.30 -21.41
N SER A 54 -6.45 -16.56 -21.70
CA SER A 54 -7.48 -16.63 -20.67
C SER A 54 -7.19 -17.70 -19.62
N SER A 55 -6.75 -18.90 -20.03
CA SER A 55 -6.35 -19.97 -19.11
C SER A 55 -5.15 -19.57 -18.25
N VAL A 56 -4.16 -18.89 -18.82
CA VAL A 56 -3.02 -18.33 -18.08
C VAL A 56 -3.49 -17.29 -17.06
N LEU A 57 -4.33 -16.33 -17.46
CA LEU A 57 -4.81 -15.31 -16.52
C LEU A 57 -5.67 -15.93 -15.40
N PHE A 58 -6.52 -16.89 -15.75
CA PHE A 58 -7.35 -17.63 -14.80
C PHE A 58 -6.53 -18.50 -13.84
N SER A 59 -5.30 -18.88 -14.21
CA SER A 59 -4.42 -19.64 -13.31
C SER A 59 -4.00 -18.83 -12.08
N PHE A 60 -4.03 -17.50 -12.16
CA PHE A 60 -3.72 -16.58 -11.05
C PHE A 60 -4.94 -16.23 -10.19
N GLU A 61 -6.15 -16.51 -10.68
CA GLU A 61 -7.37 -16.21 -9.94
C GLU A 61 -7.59 -17.24 -8.82
N GLY A 62 -7.90 -16.75 -7.62
CA GLY A 62 -7.93 -17.57 -6.41
C GLY A 62 -8.99 -17.13 -5.40
N VAL A 63 -8.97 -17.77 -4.24
CA VAL A 63 -9.81 -17.40 -3.09
C VAL A 63 -8.96 -17.42 -1.83
N ALA A 64 -8.94 -16.32 -1.09
CA ALA A 64 -8.39 -16.24 0.25
C ALA A 64 -9.54 -16.02 1.24
N GLY A 65 -9.79 -16.99 2.12
CA GLY A 65 -10.96 -16.97 2.99
C GLY A 65 -12.27 -16.91 2.18
N TRP A 66 -13.01 -15.81 2.32
CA TRP A 66 -14.30 -15.59 1.64
C TRP A 66 -14.20 -14.69 0.40
N PHE A 67 -13.00 -14.25 0.02
CA PHE A 67 -12.82 -13.20 -0.98
C PHE A 67 -12.10 -13.75 -2.20
N HIS A 68 -12.56 -13.30 -3.36
CA HIS A 68 -11.96 -13.66 -4.62
C HIS A 68 -10.76 -12.76 -4.91
N ILE A 69 -9.64 -13.38 -5.29
CA ILE A 69 -8.45 -12.67 -5.76
C ILE A 69 -8.49 -12.69 -7.29
N SER A 70 -8.61 -11.51 -7.90
CA SER A 70 -8.53 -11.38 -9.36
C SER A 70 -7.08 -11.37 -9.83
N CYS A 71 -6.84 -11.84 -11.05
CA CYS A 71 -5.48 -11.91 -11.61
C CYS A 71 -4.80 -10.54 -11.83
N ASP A 72 -5.58 -9.47 -11.89
CA ASP A 72 -5.15 -8.07 -11.95
C ASP A 72 -5.35 -7.34 -10.63
N GLY A 73 -5.68 -8.06 -9.56
CA GLY A 73 -5.76 -7.54 -8.21
C GLY A 73 -4.38 -7.18 -7.66
N TRP A 74 -4.36 -6.31 -6.66
CA TRP A 74 -3.11 -5.83 -6.07
C TRP A 74 -2.26 -6.95 -5.48
N ASP A 75 -2.85 -7.95 -4.83
CA ASP A 75 -2.08 -9.10 -4.30
C ASP A 75 -1.29 -9.82 -5.38
N THR A 76 -1.95 -10.13 -6.50
CA THR A 76 -1.32 -10.84 -7.61
C THR A 76 -0.24 -9.99 -8.26
N ILE A 77 -0.51 -8.71 -8.52
CA ILE A 77 0.46 -7.80 -9.13
C ILE A 77 1.67 -7.57 -8.20
N PHE A 78 1.43 -7.36 -6.91
CA PHE A 78 2.48 -7.15 -5.91
C PHE A 78 3.34 -8.41 -5.73
N GLY A 79 2.71 -9.59 -5.73
CA GLY A 79 3.40 -10.87 -5.73
C GLY A 79 4.26 -11.06 -6.97
N LEU A 80 3.70 -10.83 -8.17
CA LEU A 80 4.43 -10.93 -9.45
C LEU A 80 5.68 -10.02 -9.51
N ALA A 81 5.64 -8.87 -8.84
CA ALA A 81 6.79 -7.97 -8.75
C ALA A 81 7.89 -8.45 -7.78
N GLY A 82 7.60 -9.45 -6.93
CA GLY A 82 8.55 -10.08 -6.00
C GLY A 82 9.59 -10.96 -6.70
N GLU A 83 10.65 -11.33 -5.97
CA GLU A 83 11.70 -12.20 -6.52
C GLU A 83 11.27 -13.67 -6.60
N GLU A 84 10.38 -14.13 -5.72
CA GLU A 84 9.87 -15.51 -5.73
C GLU A 84 9.09 -15.84 -7.01
N HIS A 85 8.41 -14.85 -7.61
CA HIS A 85 7.61 -15.03 -8.83
C HIS A 85 8.32 -14.54 -10.11
N LYS A 86 9.63 -14.36 -10.08
CA LYS A 86 10.42 -13.87 -11.23
C LYS A 86 10.23 -14.73 -12.48
N ARG A 87 10.20 -16.06 -12.32
CA ARG A 87 10.02 -17.01 -13.42
C ARG A 87 8.63 -16.89 -14.05
N LYS A 88 7.61 -16.77 -13.23
CA LYS A 88 6.22 -16.51 -13.64
C LYS A 88 6.12 -15.23 -14.47
N LEU A 89 6.66 -14.10 -13.99
CA LEU A 89 6.66 -12.84 -14.72
C LEU A 89 7.42 -12.93 -16.06
N GLU A 90 8.53 -13.67 -16.11
CA GLU A 90 9.25 -13.94 -17.37
C GLU A 90 8.39 -14.75 -18.35
N GLY A 91 7.72 -15.80 -17.87
CA GLY A 91 6.78 -16.60 -18.67
C GLY A 91 5.66 -15.75 -19.28
N LEU A 92 5.06 -14.85 -18.49
CA LEU A 92 4.04 -13.92 -18.98
C LEU A 92 4.56 -13.01 -20.09
N LYS A 93 5.79 -12.49 -19.96
CA LYS A 93 6.44 -11.69 -21.02
C LYS A 93 6.68 -12.49 -22.30
N LEU A 94 7.09 -13.76 -22.18
CA LEU A 94 7.26 -14.65 -23.33
C LEU A 94 5.93 -14.89 -24.05
N ILE A 95 4.85 -15.12 -23.30
CA ILE A 95 3.49 -15.29 -23.85
C ILE A 95 3.04 -14.00 -24.56
N SER A 96 3.17 -12.84 -23.90
CA SER A 96 2.83 -11.54 -24.47
C SER A 96 3.60 -11.25 -25.76
N LYS A 97 4.89 -11.62 -25.82
CA LYS A 97 5.71 -11.51 -27.02
C LYS A 97 5.25 -12.45 -28.14
N ALA A 98 4.96 -13.70 -27.81
CA ALA A 98 4.51 -14.71 -28.79
C ALA A 98 3.18 -14.32 -29.46
N PHE A 99 2.34 -13.55 -28.77
CA PHE A 99 1.04 -13.07 -29.22
C PHE A 99 0.97 -11.54 -29.37
N SER A 100 2.10 -10.91 -29.69
CA SER A 100 2.21 -9.46 -29.88
C SER A 100 1.44 -8.93 -31.09
N ASP A 101 1.06 -9.82 -32.02
CA ASP A 101 0.23 -9.55 -33.19
C ASP A 101 -1.27 -9.43 -32.88
N ILE A 102 -1.69 -9.76 -31.65
CA ILE A 102 -3.10 -9.80 -31.26
C ILE A 102 -3.44 -8.62 -30.34
N ASP A 103 -4.54 -7.94 -30.67
CA ASP A 103 -5.12 -6.86 -29.87
C ASP A 103 -6.55 -7.18 -29.44
N GLU A 104 -6.67 -8.17 -28.56
CA GLU A 104 -7.94 -8.56 -27.93
C GLU A 104 -7.94 -8.14 -26.44
N PRO A 105 -9.11 -7.94 -25.80
CA PRO A 105 -9.19 -7.50 -24.40
C PRO A 105 -8.35 -8.36 -23.44
N VAL A 106 -8.32 -9.68 -23.63
CA VAL A 106 -7.51 -10.60 -22.80
C VAL A 106 -6.00 -10.34 -22.95
N THR A 107 -5.55 -9.98 -24.15
CA THR A 107 -4.14 -9.65 -24.42
C THR A 107 -3.75 -8.29 -23.84
N GLN A 108 -4.68 -7.33 -23.86
CA GLN A 108 -4.51 -6.03 -23.21
C GLN A 108 -4.42 -6.19 -21.68
N ARG A 109 -5.28 -7.03 -21.08
CA ARG A 109 -5.22 -7.37 -19.65
C ARG A 109 -3.89 -8.00 -19.26
N LEU A 110 -3.38 -8.98 -20.02
CA LEU A 110 -2.05 -9.55 -19.81
C LEU A 110 -0.95 -8.49 -19.87
N ARG A 111 -0.97 -7.63 -20.90
CA ARG A 111 0.02 -6.54 -21.06
C ARG A 111 -0.03 -5.55 -19.90
N TYR A 112 -1.23 -5.20 -19.43
CA TYR A 112 -1.44 -4.36 -18.26
C TYR A 112 -0.79 -4.97 -17.01
N ILE A 113 -1.09 -6.24 -16.69
CA ILE A 113 -0.53 -6.93 -15.52
C ILE A 113 1.01 -6.94 -15.56
N ILE A 114 1.59 -7.27 -16.72
CA ILE A 114 3.06 -7.25 -16.90
C ILE A 114 3.60 -5.83 -16.67
N SER A 115 2.94 -4.81 -17.24
CA SER A 115 3.40 -3.42 -17.12
C SER A 115 3.37 -2.92 -15.67
N GLU A 116 2.33 -3.26 -14.91
CA GLU A 116 2.20 -2.88 -13.51
C GLU A 116 3.20 -3.63 -12.62
N ALA A 117 3.38 -4.94 -12.84
CA ALA A 117 4.39 -5.70 -12.11
C ALA A 117 5.81 -5.15 -12.35
N GLU A 118 6.15 -4.78 -13.58
CA GLU A 118 7.44 -4.14 -13.90
C GLU A 118 7.57 -2.74 -13.29
N ARG A 119 6.51 -1.93 -13.33
CA ARG A 119 6.47 -0.60 -12.72
C ARG A 119 6.75 -0.69 -11.22
N ILE A 120 6.11 -1.62 -10.53
CA ILE A 120 6.28 -1.85 -9.08
C ILE A 120 7.68 -2.42 -8.79
N LYS A 121 8.17 -3.36 -9.60
CA LYS A 121 9.54 -3.88 -9.47
C LYS A 121 10.59 -2.77 -9.59
N LEU A 122 10.40 -1.82 -10.52
CA LEU A 122 11.26 -0.65 -10.64
C LEU A 122 11.18 0.24 -9.40
N ARG A 123 9.97 0.48 -8.88
CA ARG A 123 9.77 1.26 -7.64
C ARG A 123 10.47 0.62 -6.44
N ARG A 124 10.35 -0.70 -6.24
CA ARG A 124 11.00 -1.42 -5.14
C ARG A 124 12.54 -1.38 -5.20
N ARG A 125 13.12 -1.21 -6.39
CA ARG A 125 14.58 -0.99 -6.57
C ARG A 125 15.01 0.44 -6.21
N HIS A 126 14.08 1.38 -6.26
CA HIS A 126 14.30 2.80 -5.98
C HIS A 126 13.21 3.32 -5.03
N PRO A 127 13.11 2.78 -3.81
CA PRO A 127 12.04 3.12 -2.90
C PRO A 127 12.14 4.60 -2.52
N VAL A 128 10.98 5.23 -2.41
CA VAL A 128 10.83 6.60 -1.92
C VAL A 128 10.91 6.60 -0.39
N TYR A 129 10.38 5.57 0.25
CA TYR A 129 10.35 5.44 1.70
C TYR A 129 11.54 4.62 2.20
N ASN A 130 12.23 5.13 3.22
CA ASN A 130 13.26 4.39 3.92
C ASN A 130 12.62 3.59 5.05
N LEU A 131 12.49 2.27 4.88
CA LEU A 131 11.89 1.39 5.89
C LEU A 131 12.83 1.10 7.07
N ASP A 132 14.14 1.28 6.90
CA ASP A 132 15.16 1.01 7.93
C ASP A 132 15.54 2.30 8.69
N GLN A 133 14.57 3.17 8.94
CA GLN A 133 14.78 4.41 9.68
C GLN A 133 15.03 4.17 11.17
N ASN A 134 16.00 4.91 11.72
CA ASN A 134 16.25 4.97 13.15
C ASN A 134 16.11 6.43 13.62
N PRO A 135 14.95 6.82 14.18
CA PRO A 135 14.69 8.21 14.53
C PRO A 135 15.62 8.68 15.65
N LYS A 136 16.20 9.87 15.50
CA LYS A 136 17.02 10.48 16.55
C LYS A 136 16.15 11.02 17.68
N VAL A 137 14.99 11.55 17.33
CA VAL A 137 13.99 12.05 18.27
C VAL A 137 12.88 11.02 18.42
N ILE A 138 12.74 10.50 19.64
CA ILE A 138 11.76 9.47 19.97
C ILE A 138 10.52 10.11 20.56
N PHE A 139 9.40 10.02 19.83
CA PHE A 139 8.08 10.30 20.38
C PHE A 139 7.58 9.08 21.15
N LYS A 140 6.90 9.32 22.26
CA LYS A 140 6.27 8.29 23.10
C LYS A 140 4.80 8.07 22.75
N ASP A 141 4.17 9.03 22.07
CA ASP A 141 2.77 9.03 21.69
C ASP A 141 2.60 9.10 20.17
N PHE A 142 1.99 8.06 19.59
CA PHE A 142 1.79 7.98 18.15
C PHE A 142 0.81 9.01 17.62
N GLY A 143 -0.31 9.26 18.31
CA GLY A 143 -1.31 10.24 17.89
C GLY A 143 -0.72 11.66 17.85
N PHE A 144 0.08 12.02 18.86
CA PHE A 144 0.79 13.29 18.86
C PHE A 144 1.87 13.35 17.77
N LYS A 145 2.63 12.27 17.53
CA LYS A 145 3.58 12.21 16.42
C LYS A 145 2.89 12.41 15.07
N LEU A 146 1.75 11.77 14.83
CA LEU A 146 0.99 11.96 13.59
C LEU A 146 0.52 13.41 13.41
N LEU A 147 0.12 14.09 14.47
CA LEU A 147 -0.22 15.52 14.42
C LEU A 147 0.97 16.37 13.95
N VAL A 148 2.16 16.10 14.48
CA VAL A 148 3.40 16.78 14.06
C VAL A 148 3.74 16.47 12.61
N ILE A 149 3.66 15.20 12.20
CA ILE A 149 3.90 14.79 10.81
C ILE A 149 2.89 15.47 9.88
N ASN A 150 1.60 15.48 10.22
CA ASN A 150 0.56 16.13 9.43
C ASN A 150 0.92 17.60 9.15
N HIS A 151 1.29 18.31 10.21
CA HIS A 151 1.67 19.71 10.14
C HIS A 151 2.89 19.93 9.23
N LEU A 152 3.98 19.21 9.47
CA LEU A 152 5.23 19.43 8.73
C LEU A 152 5.15 18.92 7.28
N MET A 153 4.49 17.79 7.05
CA MET A 153 4.49 17.07 5.78
C MET A 153 3.40 17.55 4.82
N TYR A 154 2.19 17.82 5.30
CA TYR A 154 1.04 18.16 4.44
C TYR A 154 0.71 19.65 4.47
N LYS A 155 0.68 20.27 5.67
CA LYS A 155 0.34 21.69 5.80
C LYS A 155 1.51 22.58 5.38
N LYS A 156 2.70 22.38 5.96
CA LYS A 156 3.90 23.18 5.65
C LYS A 156 4.71 22.63 4.46
N LYS A 157 4.55 21.34 4.11
CA LYS A 157 5.22 20.68 2.96
C LYS A 157 6.76 20.68 3.02
N ILE A 158 7.31 20.71 4.23
CA ILE A 158 8.76 20.75 4.50
C ILE A 158 9.33 19.41 4.94
N LEU A 159 8.54 18.53 5.55
CA LEU A 159 8.93 17.14 5.81
C LEU A 159 8.65 16.30 4.56
N ARG A 160 9.70 15.69 3.99
CA ARG A 160 9.66 14.96 2.72
C ARG A 160 10.32 13.58 2.84
N PRO A 161 9.92 12.61 2.00
CA PRO A 161 8.82 12.66 1.02
C PRO A 161 7.44 12.75 1.70
N SER A 162 6.43 13.24 0.99
CA SER A 162 5.06 13.20 1.49
C SER A 162 4.56 11.76 1.48
N PHE A 163 3.98 11.32 2.60
CA PHE A 163 3.48 9.96 2.74
C PHE A 163 2.20 9.77 1.92
N ASN A 164 2.14 8.67 1.21
CA ASN A 164 0.95 8.21 0.51
C ASN A 164 0.89 6.70 0.67
N ILE A 165 -0.21 6.24 1.24
CA ILE A 165 -0.38 4.86 1.66
C ILE A 165 -0.36 3.88 0.46
N ALA A 166 -0.99 4.25 -0.66
CA ALA A 166 -0.98 3.43 -1.87
C ALA A 166 0.43 3.25 -2.42
N LEU A 167 1.23 4.33 -2.46
CA LEU A 167 2.63 4.25 -2.86
C LEU A 167 3.47 3.43 -1.87
N PHE A 168 3.17 3.51 -0.58
CA PHE A 168 3.87 2.76 0.45
C PHE A 168 3.67 1.26 0.30
N ALA A 169 2.45 0.79 0.00
CA ALA A 169 2.21 -0.64 -0.23
C ALA A 169 2.92 -1.21 -1.46
N GLU A 170 3.12 -0.41 -2.51
CA GLU A 170 3.91 -0.87 -3.66
C GLU A 170 5.38 -1.16 -3.26
N GLU A 171 5.91 -0.39 -2.31
CA GLU A 171 7.30 -0.50 -1.82
C GLU A 171 7.45 -1.53 -0.71
N TYR A 172 6.41 -1.75 0.08
CA TYR A 172 6.43 -2.69 1.19
C TYR A 172 6.27 -4.14 0.72
N ILE A 173 7.13 -5.01 1.24
CA ILE A 173 6.98 -6.46 1.22
C ILE A 173 7.34 -6.96 2.61
N ASP A 174 6.47 -7.76 3.19
CA ASP A 174 6.78 -8.50 4.40
C ASP A 174 7.92 -9.49 4.12
N LYS A 175 9.03 -9.35 4.87
CA LYS A 175 10.24 -10.17 4.66
C LYS A 175 10.05 -11.63 5.05
N GLU A 176 9.10 -11.93 5.95
CA GLU A 176 8.81 -13.28 6.43
C GLU A 176 7.81 -14.00 5.53
N THR A 177 6.77 -13.28 5.07
CA THR A 177 5.66 -13.89 4.33
C THR A 177 5.72 -13.65 2.83
N GLY A 178 6.52 -12.67 2.35
CA GLY A 178 6.63 -12.31 0.94
C GLY A 178 5.43 -11.52 0.39
N TYR A 179 4.41 -11.24 1.21
CA TYR A 179 3.20 -10.52 0.80
C TYR A 179 3.34 -9.00 0.96
N GLY A 180 2.62 -8.26 0.12
CA GLY A 180 2.49 -6.80 0.24
C GLY A 180 1.33 -6.39 1.15
N ILE A 181 1.17 -5.09 1.36
CA ILE A 181 0.01 -4.55 2.10
C ILE A 181 -1.21 -4.57 1.18
N ASN A 182 -2.32 -5.13 1.65
CA ASN A 182 -3.57 -5.14 0.91
C ASN A 182 -4.63 -4.21 1.54
N PHE A 183 -5.00 -3.17 0.81
CA PHE A 183 -5.96 -2.16 1.27
C PHE A 183 -7.43 -2.60 1.22
N ASP A 184 -7.78 -3.63 0.45
CA ASP A 184 -9.15 -4.13 0.39
C ASP A 184 -9.55 -4.81 1.71
N TRP A 185 -8.58 -5.35 2.46
CA TRP A 185 -8.78 -5.96 3.78
C TRP A 185 -8.52 -5.00 4.92
N TYR A 186 -7.45 -4.21 4.80
CA TYR A 186 -6.95 -3.36 5.85
C TYR A 186 -7.40 -1.93 5.59
N ARG A 187 -8.50 -1.54 6.22
CA ARG A 187 -8.92 -0.13 6.30
C ARG A 187 -7.83 0.76 6.95
N ALA A 188 -6.89 0.15 7.68
CA ALA A 188 -5.64 0.76 8.13
C ALA A 188 -4.48 -0.26 8.23
N SER A 189 -3.27 0.15 7.86
CA SER A 189 -2.05 -0.67 7.90
C SER A 189 -1.22 -0.42 9.16
N GLU A 190 -0.77 -1.51 9.80
CA GLU A 190 0.13 -1.47 10.96
C GLU A 190 1.55 -1.12 10.54
N GLU A 191 1.98 -1.63 9.39
CA GLU A 191 3.29 -1.42 8.79
C GLU A 191 3.50 0.06 8.43
N ALA A 192 2.47 0.71 7.88
CA ALA A 192 2.46 2.14 7.65
C ALA A 192 2.53 2.92 8.97
N GLY A 193 1.87 2.43 10.00
CA GLY A 193 1.93 2.97 11.36
C GLY A 193 3.32 2.87 11.96
N GLU A 194 3.97 1.72 11.85
CA GLU A 194 5.35 1.50 12.27
C GLU A 194 6.31 2.44 11.54
N TYR A 195 6.18 2.54 10.21
CA TYR A 195 6.97 3.47 9.41
C TYR A 195 6.82 4.92 9.91
N LEU A 196 5.58 5.41 10.06
CA LEU A 196 5.33 6.78 10.52
C LEU A 196 5.75 6.98 11.99
N PHE A 197 5.64 5.95 12.83
CA PHE A 197 6.11 6.02 14.21
C PHE A 197 7.63 6.05 14.30
N ASN A 198 8.34 5.45 13.35
CA ASN A 198 9.80 5.49 13.23
C ASN A 198 10.31 6.65 12.35
N LEU A 199 9.41 7.44 11.75
CA LEU A 199 9.79 8.54 10.88
C LEU A 199 10.71 9.53 11.59
N ASP A 200 11.94 9.70 11.10
CA ASP A 200 12.89 10.66 11.68
C ASP A 200 12.44 12.08 11.37
N ILE A 201 12.32 12.90 12.42
CA ILE A 201 11.95 14.31 12.31
C ILE A 201 13.11 15.12 12.89
N PRO A 202 13.83 15.91 12.08
CA PRO A 202 14.93 16.73 12.56
C PRO A 202 14.50 17.70 13.68
N GLU A 203 15.31 17.78 14.74
CA GLU A 203 15.05 18.65 15.91
C GLU A 203 14.80 20.12 15.56
N TYR A 204 15.47 20.63 14.52
CA TYR A 204 15.26 22.02 14.08
C TYR A 204 13.84 22.24 13.56
N LEU A 205 13.26 21.26 12.85
CA LEU A 205 11.87 21.35 12.41
C LEU A 205 10.91 21.35 13.59
N LEU A 206 11.17 20.53 14.61
CA LEU A 206 10.36 20.49 15.83
C LEU A 206 10.44 21.79 16.63
N SER A 207 11.64 22.35 16.71
CA SER A 207 11.90 23.61 17.40
C SER A 207 11.23 24.80 16.72
N ASP A 208 11.01 24.75 15.41
CA ASP A 208 10.35 25.83 14.66
C ASP A 208 8.82 25.80 14.75
N ILE A 209 8.22 24.73 15.31
CA ILE A 209 6.77 24.61 15.45
C ILE A 209 6.27 25.55 16.55
N ARG A 210 5.47 26.54 16.14
CA ARG A 210 4.72 27.43 17.06
C ARG A 210 3.24 27.11 17.13
N GLU A 211 2.70 26.51 16.09
CA GLU A 211 1.28 26.17 15.98
C GLU A 211 1.14 24.73 15.44
N LEU A 212 0.16 24.00 15.93
CA LEU A 212 -0.27 22.73 15.33
C LEU A 212 -1.74 22.83 14.91
N GLU A 213 -2.13 22.05 13.91
CA GLU A 213 -3.53 21.97 13.46
C GLU A 213 -3.97 20.51 13.47
N LEU A 214 -4.90 20.19 14.37
CA LEU A 214 -5.55 18.89 14.43
C LEU A 214 -6.77 18.90 13.49
N ASP A 215 -6.64 18.10 12.45
CA ASP A 215 -7.66 17.83 11.45
C ASP A 215 -7.83 16.31 11.38
N LYS A 216 -8.81 15.77 12.11
CA LYS A 216 -9.07 14.33 12.20
C LYS A 216 -9.38 13.69 10.84
N ASP A 217 -9.80 14.51 9.88
CA ASP A 217 -10.16 14.11 8.53
C ASP A 217 -8.99 14.29 7.54
N ALA A 218 -7.80 14.61 8.03
CA ALA A 218 -6.60 14.68 7.20
C ALA A 218 -6.20 13.29 6.66
N GLU A 219 -5.60 13.29 5.47
CA GLU A 219 -5.24 12.07 4.74
C GLU A 219 -4.35 11.12 5.55
N ILE A 220 -3.43 11.66 6.36
CA ILE A 220 -2.50 10.85 7.17
C ILE A 220 -3.19 9.96 8.20
N TYR A 221 -4.41 10.32 8.64
CA TYR A 221 -5.20 9.54 9.58
C TYR A 221 -6.08 8.50 8.88
N ARG A 222 -6.06 8.45 7.54
CA ARG A 222 -6.75 7.41 6.77
C ARG A 222 -5.75 6.34 6.36
N GLY A 223 -6.06 5.07 6.65
CA GLY A 223 -5.23 3.96 6.17
C GLY A 223 -3.99 3.63 7.02
N VAL A 224 -3.82 4.26 8.18
CA VAL A 224 -2.69 4.02 9.10
C VAL A 224 -3.24 3.70 10.48
N CYS A 225 -2.78 2.65 11.15
CA CYS A 225 -3.14 2.43 12.56
C CYS A 225 -1.89 2.40 13.44
N ALA A 226 -2.03 2.72 14.73
CA ALA A 226 -0.84 2.68 15.59
C ALA A 226 -0.29 1.26 15.70
N PRO A 227 1.05 1.11 15.81
CA PRO A 227 1.74 -0.17 15.85
C PRO A 227 1.63 -0.84 17.23
N ASN A 228 0.40 -1.09 17.71
CA ASN A 228 0.17 -1.66 19.02
C ASN A 228 -1.00 -2.66 19.04
N PRO A 229 -0.77 -3.92 19.45
CA PRO A 229 -1.78 -4.96 19.50
C PRO A 229 -2.94 -4.68 20.49
N PHE A 230 -2.83 -3.69 21.38
CA PHE A 230 -3.83 -3.41 22.42
C PHE A 230 -4.77 -2.24 22.11
N ILE A 231 -4.69 -1.65 20.92
CA ILE A 231 -5.61 -0.58 20.52
C ILE A 231 -6.99 -1.16 20.20
N PRO A 232 -8.09 -0.54 20.70
CA PRO A 232 -9.46 -0.94 20.37
C PRO A 232 -9.68 -1.08 18.86
N ILE A 233 -10.35 -2.15 18.44
CA ILE A 233 -10.63 -2.50 17.04
C ILE A 233 -11.19 -1.31 16.22
N LYS A 234 -12.04 -0.47 16.83
CA LYS A 234 -12.60 0.72 16.18
C LYS A 234 -11.56 1.70 15.63
N TYR A 235 -10.38 1.80 16.26
CA TYR A 235 -9.30 2.69 15.81
C TYR A 235 -8.38 2.01 14.78
N ARG A 236 -8.45 0.68 14.64
CA ARG A 236 -7.81 -0.03 13.54
C ARG A 236 -8.66 -0.04 12.28
N SER A 237 -10.00 -0.09 12.42
CA SER A 237 -10.89 -0.12 11.26
C SER A 237 -11.02 1.22 10.54
N ASP A 238 -10.70 2.34 11.19
CA ASP A 238 -10.92 3.67 10.61
C ASP A 238 -9.62 4.49 10.44
N GLY A 239 -8.49 3.98 10.94
CA GLY A 239 -7.15 4.62 10.83
C GLY A 239 -6.90 5.82 11.76
N TYR A 240 -7.89 6.27 12.50
CA TYR A 240 -7.69 7.37 13.44
C TYR A 240 -6.94 6.90 14.70
N ALA A 241 -5.81 7.54 14.99
CA ALA A 241 -5.07 7.34 16.23
C ALA A 241 -5.21 8.56 17.16
N PRO A 242 -5.93 8.45 18.29
CA PRO A 242 -6.11 9.55 19.23
C PRO A 242 -4.81 9.91 19.95
N ILE A 243 -4.69 11.17 20.40
CA ILE A 243 -3.61 11.64 21.27
C ILE A 243 -3.76 10.99 22.65
N GLY A 244 -2.72 10.30 23.11
CA GLY A 244 -2.72 9.57 24.38
C GLY A 244 -2.00 10.29 25.52
N ASN A 245 -1.96 9.63 26.68
CA ASN A 245 -1.37 10.19 27.91
C ASN A 245 0.12 10.56 27.75
N LYS A 246 0.85 9.79 26.93
CA LYS A 246 2.29 9.97 26.73
C LYS A 246 2.62 11.24 25.95
N ALA A 247 1.63 11.84 25.27
CA ALA A 247 1.80 13.10 24.54
C ALA A 247 2.22 14.25 25.46
N ALA A 248 1.87 14.20 26.75
CA ALA A 248 2.29 15.19 27.72
C ALA A 248 3.81 15.28 27.85
N GLU A 249 4.51 14.14 27.76
CA GLU A 249 5.97 14.07 27.78
C GLU A 249 6.56 14.57 26.46
N ASP A 250 5.94 14.21 25.33
CA ASP A 250 6.40 14.60 23.99
C ASP A 250 6.27 16.10 23.71
N LEU A 251 5.45 16.84 24.47
CA LEU A 251 5.42 18.30 24.38
C LEU A 251 6.84 18.86 24.49
N ALA A 252 7.71 18.30 25.34
CA ALA A 252 9.09 18.77 25.53
C ALA A 252 9.91 18.81 24.23
N LEU A 253 9.53 18.03 23.22
CA LEU A 253 10.14 18.00 21.90
C LEU A 253 9.82 19.24 21.06
N LEU A 254 8.75 19.97 21.40
CA LEU A 254 8.31 21.19 20.73
C LEU A 254 8.44 22.37 21.72
N PRO A 255 9.66 22.90 21.94
CA PRO A 255 9.90 23.91 22.97
C PRO A 255 9.17 25.23 22.70
N ASN A 256 8.93 25.57 21.43
CA ASN A 256 8.34 26.83 21.01
C ASN A 256 6.85 26.74 20.64
N LEU A 257 6.19 25.62 20.93
CA LEU A 257 4.76 25.45 20.67
C LEU A 257 3.95 26.43 21.53
N GLU A 258 3.12 27.24 20.90
CA GLU A 258 2.28 28.26 21.53
C GLU A 258 0.79 27.90 21.40
N GLU A 259 0.37 27.33 20.27
CA GLU A 259 -1.06 27.14 19.95
C GLU A 259 -1.36 25.78 19.28
N ILE A 260 -2.49 25.16 19.63
CA ILE A 260 -3.05 23.98 18.95
C ILE A 260 -4.44 24.35 18.44
N HIS A 261 -4.60 24.32 17.12
CA HIS A 261 -5.81 24.66 16.40
C HIS A 261 -6.59 23.38 16.10
N ILE A 262 -7.89 23.39 16.35
CA ILE A 262 -8.74 22.22 16.13
C ILE A 262 -9.92 22.63 15.25
N ASN A 263 -10.05 22.01 14.08
CA ASN A 263 -11.22 22.20 13.22
C ASN A 263 -12.34 21.26 13.71
N LYS A 264 -13.47 21.82 14.17
CA LYS A 264 -14.61 21.04 14.66
C LYS A 264 -15.78 21.06 13.69
N GLU A 265 -16.36 19.88 13.44
CA GLU A 265 -17.60 19.74 12.66
C GLU A 265 -18.87 20.02 13.48
N LYS A 266 -18.88 19.67 14.78
CA LYS A 266 -19.88 19.96 15.83
C LYS A 266 -19.28 19.60 17.21
N GLU A 267 -20.01 19.88 18.31
CA GLU A 267 -19.63 19.73 19.74
C GLU A 267 -18.28 19.05 19.98
N PHE A 268 -17.23 19.87 20.12
CA PHE A 268 -15.90 19.42 20.51
C PHE A 268 -15.74 19.66 22.01
N ILE A 269 -15.63 18.59 22.78
CA ILE A 269 -15.40 18.64 24.23
C ILE A 269 -13.96 18.22 24.48
N LEU A 270 -13.13 19.17 24.93
CA LEU A 270 -11.68 18.98 25.06
C LEU A 270 -11.34 17.80 25.97
N GLU A 271 -12.07 17.65 27.07
CA GLU A 271 -11.91 16.59 28.07
C GLU A 271 -12.32 15.19 27.56
N GLU A 272 -13.09 15.12 26.47
CA GLU A 272 -13.47 13.84 25.83
C GLU A 272 -12.46 13.43 24.74
N GLU A 273 -11.81 14.42 24.12
CA GLU A 273 -10.91 14.23 22.98
C GLU A 273 -9.45 14.08 23.39
N PHE A 274 -9.04 14.76 24.48
CA PHE A 274 -7.70 14.69 25.02
C PHE A 274 -7.68 14.16 26.45
N PRO A 275 -6.67 13.37 26.81
CA PRO A 275 -6.52 12.92 28.19
C PRO A 275 -6.22 14.08 29.14
N GLU A 276 -6.74 14.00 30.37
CA GLU A 276 -6.58 15.03 31.40
C GLU A 276 -5.11 15.39 31.65
N VAL A 277 -4.21 14.40 31.62
CA VAL A 277 -2.76 14.60 31.80
C VAL A 277 -2.19 15.49 30.70
N PHE A 278 -2.63 15.30 29.45
CA PHE A 278 -2.20 16.13 28.33
C PHE A 278 -2.74 17.55 28.44
N ILE A 279 -4.03 17.71 28.76
CA ILE A 279 -4.66 19.03 28.97
C ILE A 279 -3.94 19.81 30.08
N LYS A 280 -3.59 19.15 31.19
CA LYS A 280 -2.84 19.76 32.29
C LYS A 280 -1.45 20.23 31.83
N ALA A 281 -0.73 19.40 31.08
CA ALA A 281 0.59 19.76 30.56
C ALA A 281 0.55 20.94 29.58
N LEU A 282 -0.49 21.04 28.73
CA LEU A 282 -0.71 22.22 27.88
C LEU A 282 -0.88 23.49 28.72
N ARG A 283 -1.70 23.43 29.79
CA ARG A 283 -1.93 24.57 30.71
C ARG A 283 -0.65 24.99 31.44
N GLU A 284 0.11 24.04 31.98
CA GLU A 284 1.38 24.30 32.68
C GLU A 284 2.41 25.00 31.77
N ARG A 285 2.35 24.74 30.47
CA ARG A 285 3.22 25.37 29.46
C ARG A 285 2.64 26.61 28.79
N ASN A 286 1.45 27.07 29.21
CA ASN A 286 0.72 28.17 28.59
C ASN A 286 0.43 27.99 27.09
N ILE A 287 0.26 26.74 26.64
CA ILE A 287 -0.10 26.41 25.26
C ILE A 287 -1.62 26.58 25.13
N LYS A 288 -2.06 27.40 24.18
CA LYS A 288 -3.49 27.65 23.94
C LYS A 288 -4.09 26.58 23.03
N VAL A 289 -5.31 26.15 23.34
CA VAL A 289 -6.11 25.34 22.41
C VAL A 289 -7.20 26.23 21.80
N ILE A 290 -7.19 26.36 20.47
CA ILE A 290 -8.09 27.23 19.71
C ILE A 290 -9.04 26.36 18.89
N LEU A 291 -10.34 26.49 19.16
CA LEU A 291 -11.38 25.73 18.47
C LEU A 291 -11.94 26.57 17.31
N HIS A 292 -11.78 26.08 16.07
CA HIS A 292 -12.35 26.69 14.87
C HIS A 292 -13.66 25.99 14.51
N ALA A 293 -14.77 26.73 14.49
CA ALA A 293 -16.01 26.22 13.89
C ALA A 293 -15.79 26.08 12.37
N ASN A 294 -16.07 24.90 11.81
CA ASN A 294 -15.83 24.63 10.39
C ASN A 294 -16.39 25.75 9.49
N ARG A 295 -15.49 26.45 8.79
CA ARG A 295 -15.85 27.35 7.69
C ARG A 295 -16.10 26.50 6.46
N GLU A 296 -17.28 25.87 6.36
CA GLU A 296 -17.91 25.55 5.07
C GLU A 296 -19.35 25.02 5.24
N ASN A 297 -20.29 25.94 5.49
CA ASN A 297 -21.55 25.91 4.75
C ASN A 297 -21.29 26.56 3.38
N LYS A 298 -20.61 25.85 2.47
CA LYS A 298 -20.75 26.13 1.04
C LYS A 298 -21.84 25.22 0.49
N LYS A 299 -23.09 25.62 0.70
CA LYS A 299 -24.08 25.42 -0.36
C LYS A 299 -23.61 26.26 -1.54
N ILE A 300 -23.00 25.62 -2.52
CA ILE A 300 -23.01 26.09 -3.89
C ILE A 300 -23.83 25.04 -4.63
N LEU A 301 -24.83 25.54 -5.37
CA LEU A 301 -25.92 24.85 -6.05
C LEU A 301 -25.52 23.55 -6.75
#